data_AF-A0A974DRE3-F1
#
_entry.id   AF-A0A974DRE3-F1
#
_cell.length_a   1.000
_cell.length_b   1.000
_cell.length_c   1.000
_cell.angle_alpha   90.00
_cell.angle_beta   90.00
_cell.angle_gamma   90.00
#
_symmetry.space_group_name_H-M   'P 1'
#
loop_
_entity.id
_entity.type
_entity.pdbx_description
1 polymer ?
#
loop_
_entity_poly.entity_id
_entity_poly.type
_entity_poly.pdbx_seq_one_letter_code
_entity_poly.pdbx_strand_id
1 'polypeptide(L)'
;MEEPDDSEVPYWAVGCVKFIHIAFHIANIAIGAVYIESCPGEDLIPFHLIIMGWGSLVLLFVTCVSTAYEREPPRRNWLVLCMQIAIMLVLSFFLISGNVWVYTLFPESWNSPECTNRCNTFLYLYAFWMTIVADISFSVLLVVLMCALLEKS
;
A
#
# COMPACT_ATOMS: atom_id res chain seq x y z
N MET A 1 -9.93 34.99 25.67
CA MET A 1 -8.65 34.75 24.98
C MET A 1 -8.47 33.25 25.08
N GLU A 2 -9.03 32.53 24.11
CA GLU A 2 -8.96 31.06 24.05
C GLU A 2 -7.55 30.72 23.58
N GLU A 3 -6.82 29.90 24.33
CA GLU A 3 -5.54 29.34 23.88
C GLU A 3 -5.80 28.48 22.64
N PRO A 4 -4.97 28.60 21.59
CA PRO A 4 -5.05 27.70 20.45
C PRO A 4 -4.70 26.28 20.91
N ASP A 5 -5.54 25.32 20.55
CA ASP A 5 -5.35 23.90 20.85
C ASP A 5 -4.14 23.36 20.05
N ASP A 6 -2.98 23.22 20.72
CA ASP A 6 -1.72 22.72 20.16
C ASP A 6 -1.78 21.22 19.78
N SER A 7 -2.93 20.55 19.91
CA SER A 7 -3.11 19.14 19.57
C SER A 7 -3.66 18.86 18.16
N GLU A 8 -3.99 19.90 17.39
CA GLU A 8 -4.47 19.73 16.00
C GLU A 8 -3.32 19.58 15.00
N VAL A 9 -3.23 18.42 14.36
CA VAL A 9 -2.27 18.16 13.27
C VAL A 9 -2.51 19.17 12.14
N PRO A 10 -1.49 19.94 11.71
CA PRO A 10 -1.70 20.99 10.73
C PRO A 10 -2.21 20.43 9.40
N TYR A 11 -3.20 21.10 8.81
CA TYR A 11 -3.85 20.67 7.56
C TYR A 11 -2.85 20.48 6.40
N TRP A 12 -1.78 21.27 6.35
CA TRP A 12 -0.72 21.13 5.34
C TRP A 12 0.06 19.82 5.51
N ALA A 13 0.27 19.36 6.74
CA ALA A 13 0.95 18.10 7.01
C ALA A 13 0.10 16.91 6.54
N VAL A 14 -1.22 16.94 6.83
CA VAL A 14 -2.17 15.93 6.32
C VAL A 14 -2.19 15.92 4.79
N GLY A 15 -2.18 17.10 4.16
CA GLY A 15 -2.05 17.26 2.72
C GLY A 15 -0.77 16.61 2.18
N CYS A 16 0.39 16.97 2.73
CA CYS A 16 1.69 16.42 2.33
C CYS A 16 1.73 14.89 2.43
N VAL A 17 1.23 14.32 3.53
CA VAL A 17 1.19 12.85 3.72
C VAL A 17 0.34 12.19 2.63
N LYS A 18 -0.85 12.75 2.32
CA LYS A 18 -1.70 12.22 1.23
C LYS A 18 -1.01 12.29 -0.13
N PHE A 19 -0.32 13.39 -0.45
CA PHE A 19 0.41 13.53 -1.71
C PHE A 19 1.56 12.54 -1.84
N ILE A 20 2.36 12.37 -0.78
CA ILE A 20 3.45 11.40 -0.74
C ILE A 20 2.91 9.99 -0.94
N HIS A 21 1.80 9.65 -0.27
CA HIS A 21 1.15 8.35 -0.41
C HIS A 21 0.64 8.10 -1.83
N ILE A 22 0.03 9.10 -2.48
CA ILE A 22 -0.39 9.01 -3.89
C ILE A 22 0.82 8.79 -4.80
N ALA A 23 1.88 9.58 -4.64
CA ALA A 23 3.09 9.48 -5.46
C ALA A 23 3.73 8.09 -5.35
N PHE A 24 3.77 7.54 -4.13
CA PHE A 24 4.25 6.18 -3.86
C PHE A 24 3.45 5.12 -4.63
N HIS A 25 2.12 5.18 -4.61
CA HIS A 25 1.28 4.22 -5.33
C HIS A 25 1.34 4.38 -6.85
N ILE A 26 1.50 5.61 -7.36
CA ILE A 26 1.75 5.86 -8.77
C ILE A 26 3.09 5.24 -9.20
N ALA A 27 4.14 5.37 -8.37
CA ALA A 27 5.43 4.75 -8.64
C ALA A 27 5.32 3.21 -8.72
N ASN A 28 4.57 2.58 -7.80
CA ASN A 28 4.32 1.13 -7.85
C ASN A 28 3.68 0.69 -9.17
N ILE A 29 2.67 1.43 -9.65
CA ILE A 29 2.00 1.14 -10.92
C ILE A 29 2.97 1.34 -12.09
N ALA A 30 3.72 2.45 -12.11
CA ALA A 30 4.63 2.78 -13.19
C ALA A 30 5.76 1.75 -13.31
N ILE A 31 6.41 1.40 -12.19
CA ILE A 31 7.47 0.38 -12.16
C ILE A 31 6.90 -0.98 -12.55
N GLY A 32 5.76 -1.39 -11.98
CA GLY A 32 5.12 -2.65 -12.35
C GLY A 32 4.80 -2.73 -13.85
N ALA A 33 4.26 -1.66 -14.45
CA ALA A 33 3.92 -1.62 -15.86
C ALA A 33 5.15 -1.62 -16.79
N VAL A 34 6.21 -0.89 -16.43
CA VAL A 34 7.45 -0.83 -17.24
C VAL A 34 8.14 -2.19 -17.29
N TYR A 35 8.12 -2.93 -16.18
CA TYR A 35 8.84 -4.19 -16.07
C TYR A 35 8.01 -5.45 -16.36
N ILE A 36 6.73 -5.30 -16.73
CA ILE A 36 5.80 -6.42 -16.96
C ILE A 36 6.25 -7.36 -18.09
N GLU A 37 6.90 -6.84 -19.13
CA GLU A 37 7.40 -7.64 -20.28
C GLU A 37 8.90 -7.94 -20.20
N SER A 38 9.58 -7.44 -19.17
CA SER A 38 11.04 -7.50 -19.09
C SER A 38 11.58 -8.86 -18.62
N CYS A 39 10.72 -9.77 -18.12
CA CYS A 39 11.20 -11.01 -17.50
C CYS A 39 10.10 -12.10 -17.36
N PRO A 40 10.04 -13.09 -18.26
CA PRO A 40 9.02 -14.16 -18.24
C PRO A 40 9.17 -15.15 -17.06
N GLY A 41 10.23 -15.03 -16.26
CA GLY A 41 10.43 -15.84 -15.05
C GLY A 41 9.67 -15.31 -13.84
N GLU A 42 9.24 -14.04 -13.84
CA GLU A 42 8.85 -13.33 -12.61
C GLU A 42 7.66 -12.38 -12.78
N ASP A 43 6.77 -12.66 -13.73
CA ASP A 43 5.61 -11.80 -14.05
C ASP A 43 4.77 -11.43 -12.81
N LEU A 44 4.75 -12.31 -11.79
CA LEU A 44 3.96 -12.13 -10.57
C LEU A 44 4.35 -10.89 -9.75
N ILE A 45 5.63 -10.46 -9.76
CA ILE A 45 6.09 -9.27 -9.03
C ILE A 45 5.50 -7.97 -9.63
N PRO A 46 5.70 -7.66 -10.92
CA PRO A 46 5.13 -6.45 -11.51
C PRO A 46 3.59 -6.43 -11.41
N PHE A 47 2.90 -7.56 -11.56
CA PHE A 47 1.45 -7.63 -11.34
C PHE A 47 1.06 -7.29 -9.89
N HIS A 48 1.81 -7.79 -8.90
CA HIS A 48 1.61 -7.46 -7.49
C HIS A 48 1.68 -5.94 -7.24
N LEU A 49 2.72 -5.28 -7.74
CA LEU A 49 2.93 -3.83 -7.56
C LEU A 49 1.78 -3.02 -8.16
N ILE A 50 1.28 -3.41 -9.33
CA ILE A 50 0.15 -2.73 -9.99
C ILE A 50 -1.13 -2.90 -9.17
N ILE A 51 -1.46 -4.10 -8.71
CA ILE A 51 -2.68 -4.36 -7.95
C ILE A 51 -2.65 -3.63 -6.61
N MET A 52 -1.51 -3.66 -5.92
CA MET A 52 -1.31 -2.93 -4.66
C MET A 52 -1.44 -1.42 -4.83
N GLY A 53 -0.77 -0.86 -5.85
CA GLY A 53 -0.83 0.58 -6.14
C GLY A 53 -2.23 1.04 -6.54
N TRP A 54 -2.87 0.35 -7.48
CA TRP A 54 -4.20 0.67 -7.95
C TRP A 54 -5.25 0.54 -6.84
N GLY A 55 -5.29 -0.59 -6.13
CA GLY A 55 -6.26 -0.82 -5.06
C GLY A 55 -6.12 0.20 -3.93
N SER A 56 -4.89 0.60 -3.59
CA SER A 56 -4.64 1.63 -2.58
C SER A 56 -5.11 3.03 -3.01
N LEU A 57 -4.93 3.40 -4.29
CA LEU A 57 -5.47 4.65 -4.83
C LEU A 57 -7.01 4.66 -4.83
N VAL A 58 -7.64 3.54 -5.20
CA VAL A 58 -9.10 3.40 -5.14
C VAL A 58 -9.59 3.52 -3.69
N LEU A 59 -8.93 2.87 -2.73
CA LEU A 59 -9.27 2.99 -1.32
C LEU A 59 -9.15 4.43 -0.82
N LEU A 60 -8.08 5.13 -1.21
CA LEU A 60 -7.86 6.54 -0.87
C LEU A 60 -8.95 7.42 -1.49
N PHE A 61 -9.30 7.20 -2.75
CA PHE A 61 -10.36 7.93 -3.43
C PHE A 61 -11.72 7.75 -2.74
N VAL A 62 -12.11 6.51 -2.46
CA VAL A 62 -13.36 6.19 -1.75
C VAL A 62 -13.40 6.87 -0.38
N THR A 63 -12.29 6.88 0.35
CA THR A 63 -12.19 7.49 1.68
C THR A 63 -12.22 9.02 1.63
N CYS A 64 -11.60 9.64 0.62
CA CYS A 64 -11.68 11.09 0.40
C CYS A 64 -13.09 11.53 -0.01
N VAL A 65 -13.76 10.77 -0.89
CA VAL A 65 -15.13 11.07 -1.31
C VAL A 65 -16.11 10.89 -0.16
N SER A 66 -15.95 9.83 0.66
CA SER A 66 -16.82 9.60 1.80
C SER A 66 -16.72 10.73 2.83
N THR A 67 -15.51 11.17 3.16
CA THR A 67 -15.27 12.26 4.12
C THR A 67 -15.73 13.63 3.61
N ALA A 68 -15.67 13.88 2.29
CA ALA A 68 -16.19 15.12 1.70
C ALA A 68 -17.73 15.20 1.74
N TYR A 69 -18.42 14.06 1.78
CA TYR A 69 -19.89 13.97 1.75
C TYR A 69 -20.54 14.04 3.15
N GLU A 70 -19.77 13.92 4.24
CA GLU A 70 -20.27 13.92 5.63
C GLU A 70 -20.77 15.29 6.17
N ARG A 71 -21.13 16.25 5.30
CA ARG A 71 -21.77 17.52 5.72
C ARG A 71 -23.23 17.37 6.16
N GLU A 72 -23.84 16.20 6.00
CA GLU A 72 -25.22 15.88 6.40
C GLU A 72 -25.23 14.66 7.36
N PRO A 73 -26.22 14.52 8.27
CA PRO A 73 -26.14 13.63 9.44
C PRO A 73 -25.74 12.18 9.10
N PRO A 74 -25.09 11.46 10.04
CA PRO A 74 -24.16 10.36 9.75
C PRO A 74 -24.91 9.08 9.41
N ARG A 75 -25.50 9.01 8.23
CA ARG A 75 -25.90 7.73 7.63
C ARG A 75 -24.71 7.21 6.85
N ARG A 76 -23.66 6.77 7.57
CA ARG A 76 -22.50 6.09 6.99
C ARG A 76 -23.03 5.00 6.06
N ASN A 77 -22.85 5.21 4.76
CA ASN A 77 -23.44 4.34 3.76
C ASN A 77 -22.84 2.94 3.93
N TRP A 78 -23.66 1.96 4.32
CA TRP A 78 -23.18 0.60 4.61
C TRP A 78 -22.46 0.02 3.39
N LEU A 79 -22.88 0.39 2.18
CA LEU A 79 -22.21 -0.01 0.94
C LEU A 79 -20.79 0.53 0.86
N VAL A 80 -20.55 1.79 1.25
CA VAL A 80 -19.20 2.40 1.23
C VAL A 80 -18.30 1.71 2.26
N LEU A 81 -18.82 1.45 3.45
CA LEU A 81 -18.08 0.72 4.48
C LEU A 81 -17.72 -0.70 4.00
N CYS A 82 -18.67 -1.44 3.43
CA CYS A 82 -18.41 -2.77 2.91
C CYS A 82 -17.43 -2.78 1.73
N MET A 83 -17.50 -1.78 0.85
CA MET A 83 -16.52 -1.61 -0.22
C MET A 83 -15.11 -1.35 0.34
N GLN A 84 -14.98 -0.45 1.34
CA GLN A 84 -13.70 -0.19 2.00
C GLN A 84 -13.13 -1.45 2.64
N ILE A 85 -13.95 -2.20 3.40
CA ILE A 85 -13.53 -3.47 4.02
C ILE A 85 -13.12 -4.48 2.95
N ALA A 86 -13.91 -4.64 1.88
CA ALA A 86 -13.59 -5.57 0.80
C ALA A 86 -12.26 -5.24 0.12
N ILE A 87 -12.03 -3.96 -0.19
CA ILE A 87 -10.76 -3.50 -0.79
C ILE A 87 -9.60 -3.74 0.17
N MET A 88 -9.75 -3.42 1.46
CA MET A 88 -8.71 -3.68 2.47
C MET A 88 -8.39 -5.17 2.57
N LEU A 89 -9.39 -6.06 2.58
CA LEU A 89 -9.16 -7.51 2.63
C LEU A 89 -8.41 -8.01 1.40
N VAL A 90 -8.76 -7.53 0.21
CA VAL A 90 -8.05 -7.86 -1.03
C VAL A 90 -6.60 -7.37 -0.96
N LEU A 91 -6.37 -6.13 -0.55
CA LEU A 91 -5.02 -5.57 -0.40
C LEU A 91 -4.18 -6.35 0.62
N SER A 92 -4.75 -6.74 1.77
CA SER A 92 -4.07 -7.56 2.76
C SER A 92 -3.71 -8.95 2.23
N PHE A 93 -4.59 -9.58 1.46
CA PHE A 93 -4.30 -10.86 0.82
C PHE A 93 -3.15 -10.74 -0.19
N PHE A 94 -3.17 -9.69 -1.00
CA PHE A 94 -2.11 -9.42 -1.96
C PHE A 94 -0.79 -9.07 -1.26
N LEU A 95 -0.80 -8.35 -0.13
CA LEU A 95 0.38 -8.05 0.68
C LEU A 95 1.08 -9.33 1.18
N ILE A 96 0.31 -10.29 1.69
CA ILE A 96 0.82 -11.59 2.13
C ILE A 96 1.39 -12.38 0.95
N SER A 97 0.69 -12.35 -0.18
CA SER A 97 1.15 -13.03 -1.40
C SER A 97 2.41 -12.38 -1.98
N GLY A 98 2.54 -11.06 -1.88
CA GLY A 98 3.73 -10.29 -2.26
C GLY A 98 4.97 -10.71 -1.49
N ASN A 99 4.82 -10.96 -0.19
CA ASN A 99 5.89 -11.55 0.63
C ASN A 99 6.33 -12.91 0.07
N VAL A 100 5.38 -13.81 -0.20
CA VAL A 100 5.70 -15.12 -0.79
C VAL A 100 6.43 -14.96 -2.11
N TRP A 101 5.93 -14.13 -3.02
CA TRP A 101 6.55 -13.90 -4.33
C TRP A 101 7.98 -13.39 -4.16
N VAL A 102 8.19 -12.30 -3.42
CA VAL A 102 9.53 -11.73 -3.18
C VAL A 102 10.51 -12.73 -2.56
N TYR A 103 10.06 -13.58 -1.63
CA TYR A 103 10.92 -14.59 -1.00
C TYR A 103 11.11 -15.86 -1.84
N THR A 104 10.17 -16.24 -2.70
CA THR A 104 10.35 -17.37 -3.62
C THR A 104 11.41 -17.11 -4.69
N LEU A 105 11.63 -15.85 -5.04
CA LEU A 105 12.74 -15.42 -5.90
C LEU A 105 14.10 -15.35 -5.18
N PHE A 106 14.13 -15.58 -3.87
CA PHE A 106 15.38 -15.47 -3.13
C PHE A 106 16.41 -16.44 -3.74
N PRO A 107 17.55 -15.93 -4.20
CA PRO A 107 18.30 -16.51 -5.31
C PRO A 107 18.81 -17.92 -4.99
N GLU A 108 18.31 -18.91 -5.72
CA GLU A 108 18.83 -20.28 -5.67
C GLU A 108 20.12 -20.46 -6.49
N SER A 109 20.68 -19.43 -7.12
CA SER A 109 22.01 -19.56 -7.74
C SER A 109 22.81 -18.25 -7.83
N TRP A 110 23.60 -17.96 -6.79
CA TRP A 110 24.70 -17.00 -6.88
C TRP A 110 25.92 -17.53 -7.66
N ASN A 111 25.89 -18.76 -8.19
CA ASN A 111 27.06 -19.48 -8.73
C ASN A 111 26.86 -20.16 -10.12
N SER A 112 25.83 -19.85 -10.90
CA SER A 112 25.65 -20.44 -12.24
C SER A 112 26.17 -19.49 -13.35
N PRO A 113 27.03 -19.95 -14.30
CA PRO A 113 27.62 -19.10 -15.34
C PRO A 113 26.65 -18.68 -16.47
N GLU A 114 25.38 -19.12 -16.42
CA GLU A 114 24.37 -18.90 -17.45
C GLU A 114 23.48 -17.68 -17.16
N CYS A 115 24.06 -16.63 -16.55
CA CYS A 115 23.42 -15.36 -16.16
C CYS A 115 23.03 -14.46 -17.36
N THR A 116 22.41 -15.01 -18.40
CA THR A 116 21.80 -14.24 -19.50
C THR A 116 20.33 -13.90 -19.24
N ASN A 117 19.69 -14.54 -18.24
CA ASN A 117 18.33 -14.23 -17.77
C ASN A 117 18.33 -13.31 -16.54
N ARG A 118 19.12 -12.21 -16.57
CA ARG A 118 19.08 -11.21 -15.48
C ARG A 118 17.77 -10.43 -15.54
N CYS A 119 16.76 -10.95 -14.84
CA CYS A 119 15.64 -10.16 -14.34
C CYS A 119 16.18 -8.90 -13.66
N ASN A 120 15.59 -7.74 -13.93
CA ASN A 120 16.18 -6.46 -13.58
C ASN A 120 16.36 -6.35 -12.06
N THR A 121 17.61 -6.37 -11.57
CA THR A 121 17.94 -6.36 -10.14
C THR A 121 17.28 -5.19 -9.40
N PHE A 122 17.09 -4.07 -10.10
CA PHE A 122 16.35 -2.91 -9.60
C PHE A 122 14.91 -3.25 -9.24
N LEU A 123 14.18 -3.99 -10.08
CA LEU A 123 12.77 -4.36 -9.85
C LEU A 123 12.63 -5.23 -8.60
N TYR A 124 13.50 -6.22 -8.45
CA TYR A 124 13.51 -7.10 -7.27
C TYR A 124 13.77 -6.30 -5.98
N LEU A 125 14.86 -5.52 -5.97
CA LEU A 125 15.20 -4.66 -4.83
C LEU A 125 14.06 -3.70 -4.51
N TYR A 126 13.49 -3.06 -5.53
CA TYR A 126 12.34 -2.18 -5.37
C TYR A 126 11.17 -2.92 -4.73
N ALA A 127 10.71 -4.03 -5.30
CA ALA A 127 9.60 -4.81 -4.74
C ALA A 127 9.87 -5.25 -3.30
N PHE A 128 11.08 -5.72 -3.00
CA PHE A 128 11.50 -6.11 -1.65
C PHE A 128 11.39 -4.95 -0.65
N TRP A 129 11.96 -3.79 -0.96
CA TRP A 129 11.90 -2.62 -0.07
C TRP A 129 10.45 -2.13 0.11
N MET A 130 9.66 -2.16 -0.96
CA MET A 130 8.27 -1.69 -0.94
C MET A 130 7.38 -2.62 -0.11
N THR A 131 7.59 -3.94 -0.19
CA THR A 131 6.93 -4.92 0.67
C THR A 131 7.27 -4.69 2.14
N ILE A 132 8.57 -4.48 2.47
CA ILE A 132 8.99 -4.17 3.84
C ILE A 132 8.30 -2.91 4.37
N VAL A 133 8.29 -1.83 3.59
CA VAL A 133 7.62 -0.57 3.98
C VAL A 133 6.14 -0.80 4.22
N ALA A 134 5.46 -1.57 3.37
CA ALA A 134 4.04 -1.88 3.52
C ALA A 134 3.77 -2.73 4.78
N ASP A 135 4.60 -3.73 5.07
CA ASP A 135 4.46 -4.57 6.26
C ASP A 135 4.69 -3.79 7.56
N ILE A 136 5.72 -2.93 7.60
CA ILE A 136 5.97 -2.05 8.76
C ILE A 136 4.77 -1.12 8.96
N SER A 137 4.27 -0.51 7.88
CA SER A 137 3.13 0.41 7.94
C SER A 137 1.86 -0.29 8.44
N PHE A 138 1.61 -1.51 7.96
CA PHE A 138 0.47 -2.32 8.39
C PHE A 138 0.58 -2.74 9.86
N SER A 139 1.78 -3.16 10.30
CA SER A 139 2.04 -3.52 11.70
C SER A 139 1.82 -2.34 12.64
N VAL A 140 2.35 -1.15 12.31
CA VAL A 140 2.16 0.07 13.10
C VAL A 140 0.67 0.43 13.17
N LEU A 141 -0.05 0.37 12.05
CA LEU A 141 -1.49 0.63 12.01
C LEU A 141 -2.27 -0.31 12.95
N LEU A 142 -1.98 -1.61 12.90
CA LEU A 142 -2.63 -2.59 13.77
C LEU A 142 -2.36 -2.30 15.26
N VAL A 143 -1.10 -2.00 15.62
CA VAL A 143 -0.73 -1.67 17.01
C VAL A 143 -1.49 -0.43 17.50
N VAL A 144 -1.51 0.64 16.70
CA VAL A 144 -2.24 1.87 17.05
C VAL A 144 -3.75 1.61 17.22
N LEU A 145 -4.35 0.84 16.31
CA LEU A 145 -5.76 0.46 16.40
C LEU A 145 -6.05 -0.37 17.66
N MET A 146 -5.19 -1.34 17.99
CA MET A 146 -5.33 -2.13 19.21
C MET A 146 -5.22 -1.26 20.46
N CYS A 147 -4.25 -0.35 20.53
CA CYS A 147 -4.11 0.58 21.64
C CYS A 147 -5.37 1.45 21.82
N ALA A 148 -5.90 2.01 20.73
CA ALA A 148 -7.12 2.83 20.76
C ALA A 148 -8.38 2.04 21.17
N LEU A 149 -8.45 0.75 20.81
CA LEU A 149 -9.55 -0.13 21.22
C LEU A 149 -9.46 -0.49 22.71
N LEU A 150 -8.25 -0.75 23.22
CA LEU A 150 -8.02 -1.06 24.63
C LEU A 150 -8.26 0.15 25.55
N GLU A 151 -7.96 1.37 25.10
CA GLU A 151 -8.30 2.59 25.85
C GLU A 151 -9.81 2.79 25.98
N LYS A 152 -10.58 2.30 25.00
CA LYS A 152 -12.03 2.47 24.94
C LYS A 152 -12.83 1.37 25.65
N SER A 153 -12.20 0.25 26.01
CA SER A 153 -12.84 -0.91 26.67
C SER A 153 -12.76 -0.83 28.19
#